data_AF-A0A327SP06-F1
#
_entry.id   AF-A0A327SP06-F1
#
_cell.length_a   1.000
_cell.length_b   1.000
_cell.length_c   1.000
_cell.angle_alpha   90.00
_cell.angle_beta   90.00
_cell.angle_gamma   90.00
#
_symmetry.space_group_name_H-M   'P 1'
#
loop_
_entity.id
_entity.type
_entity.pdbx_description
1 polymer ?
#
loop_
_entity_poly.entity_id
_entity_poly.type
_entity_poly.pdbx_seq_one_letter_code
_entity_poly.pdbx_strand_id
1 'polypeptide(L)'
;MLLGIVNISNAQEKDGGVGIGTTTPDLKSILDIVSTKKGILIPRLTTEGRETLQKSGTNNIVINGMLIFNIDTQKFNYWSIDHWVDLSSGGSGSLGPEIIVKEGIPTQPIGKNGDLYIDSITGNYYLKIGDKWIYEGNLKGPQGIPGT
;
A
#
# COMPACT_ATOMS: atom_id res chain seq x y z
N MET A 1 -39.02 33.62 26.13
CA MET A 1 -38.52 32.37 25.53
C MET A 1 -37.10 32.65 25.07
N LEU A 2 -36.10 32.20 25.83
CA LEU A 2 -34.70 32.41 25.49
C LEU A 2 -34.35 31.42 24.38
N LEU A 3 -34.23 31.88 23.14
CA LEU A 3 -33.66 31.07 22.06
C LEU A 3 -32.20 30.81 22.43
N GLY A 4 -31.90 29.58 22.86
CA GLY A 4 -30.53 29.13 23.02
C GLY A 4 -29.84 29.22 21.66
N ILE A 5 -28.88 30.13 21.53
CA ILE A 5 -27.99 30.18 20.37
C ILE A 5 -27.21 28.87 20.38
N VAL A 6 -27.53 27.96 19.47
CA VAL A 6 -26.68 26.81 19.18
C VAL A 6 -25.43 27.39 18.50
N ASN A 7 -24.28 27.29 19.16
CA ASN A 7 -22.98 27.58 18.55
C ASN A 7 -22.69 26.53 17.48
N ILE A 8 -23.30 26.65 16.29
CA ILE A 8 -22.91 25.87 15.13
C ILE A 8 -21.58 26.44 14.66
N SER A 9 -20.48 25.86 15.14
CA SER A 9 -19.14 26.25 14.72
C SER A 9 -18.92 25.78 13.28
N ASN A 10 -19.28 26.62 12.30
CA ASN A 10 -18.84 26.57 10.90
C ASN A 10 -19.22 25.32 10.07
N ALA A 11 -20.30 24.60 10.40
CA ALA A 11 -20.88 23.62 9.49
C ALA A 11 -22.06 24.28 8.76
N GLN A 12 -21.90 24.57 7.47
CA GLN A 12 -22.96 25.11 6.62
C GLN A 12 -23.19 24.19 5.42
N GLU A 13 -24.45 23.88 5.16
CA GLU A 13 -24.89 23.33 3.89
C GLU A 13 -24.97 24.48 2.89
N LYS A 14 -24.24 24.39 1.78
CA LYS A 14 -24.33 25.33 0.66
C LYS A 14 -24.26 24.55 -0.64
N ASP A 15 -25.25 24.76 -1.51
CA ASP A 15 -25.37 24.13 -2.82
C ASP A 15 -25.29 22.58 -2.80
N GLY A 16 -25.79 21.96 -1.72
CA GLY A 16 -25.85 20.50 -1.56
C GLY A 16 -24.60 19.85 -0.96
N GLY A 17 -23.58 20.63 -0.56
CA GLY A 17 -22.40 20.16 0.16
C GLY A 17 -22.26 20.77 1.55
N VAL A 18 -21.52 20.09 2.44
CA VAL A 18 -21.19 20.54 3.79
C VAL A 18 -19.78 21.11 3.82
N GLY A 19 -19.62 22.37 4.22
CA GLY A 19 -18.33 22.96 4.55
C GLY A 19 -18.00 22.85 6.02
N ILE A 20 -16.76 22.50 6.38
CA ILE A 20 -16.22 22.60 7.74
C ILE A 20 -14.94 23.44 7.69
N GLY A 21 -14.96 24.60 8.35
CA GLY A 21 -13.82 25.53 8.34
C GLY A 21 -13.69 26.37 7.06
N THR A 22 -14.68 26.31 6.18
CA THR A 22 -14.83 27.15 4.98
C THR A 22 -16.30 27.57 4.82
N THR A 23 -16.54 28.77 4.27
CA THR A 23 -17.89 29.26 3.89
C THR A 23 -18.16 29.15 2.39
N THR A 24 -17.16 28.69 1.64
CA THR A 24 -17.23 28.45 0.19
C THR A 24 -16.71 27.04 -0.08
N PRO A 25 -17.50 25.99 0.24
CA PRO A 25 -17.14 24.61 -0.12
C PRO A 25 -16.95 24.48 -1.64
N ASP A 26 -16.01 23.64 -2.07
CA ASP A 26 -15.83 23.33 -3.49
C ASP A 26 -17.10 22.70 -4.09
N LEU A 27 -17.55 23.21 -5.24
CA LEU A 27 -18.77 22.78 -5.94
C LEU A 27 -18.76 21.31 -6.40
N LYS A 28 -17.61 20.63 -6.34
CA LYS A 28 -17.45 19.20 -6.65
C LYS A 28 -17.39 18.33 -5.40
N SER A 29 -17.54 18.91 -4.21
CA SER A 29 -17.49 18.19 -2.95
C SER A 29 -18.84 18.17 -2.23
N ILE A 30 -19.20 17.02 -1.68
CA ILE A 30 -20.33 16.92 -0.73
C ILE A 30 -19.85 17.23 0.70
N LEU A 31 -18.53 17.11 0.96
CA LEU A 31 -17.90 17.48 2.20
C LEU A 31 -16.55 18.15 1.89
N ASP A 32 -16.44 19.44 2.22
CA ASP A 32 -15.20 20.21 2.13
C ASP A 32 -14.72 20.57 3.53
N ILE A 33 -13.48 20.23 3.86
CA ILE A 33 -12.91 20.47 5.18
C ILE A 33 -11.60 21.24 5.02
N VAL A 34 -11.58 22.47 5.50
CA VAL A 34 -10.41 23.36 5.42
C VAL A 34 -9.91 23.66 6.83
N SER A 35 -8.66 23.27 7.11
CA SER A 35 -7.98 23.61 8.36
C SER A 35 -6.47 23.68 8.17
N THR A 36 -5.81 24.63 8.82
CA THR A 36 -4.34 24.72 8.91
C THR A 36 -3.79 24.20 10.23
N LYS A 37 -4.66 23.77 11.16
CA LYS A 37 -4.28 23.41 12.53
C LYS A 37 -4.80 22.05 13.00
N LYS A 38 -5.77 21.46 12.30
CA LYS A 38 -6.43 20.20 12.68
C LYS A 38 -6.55 19.27 11.47
N GLY A 39 -6.51 17.97 11.72
CA GLY A 39 -6.82 16.93 10.75
C GLY A 39 -8.20 16.31 10.98
N ILE A 40 -8.51 15.29 10.19
CA ILE A 40 -9.72 14.47 10.35
C ILE A 40 -9.34 13.17 11.05
N LEU A 41 -10.05 12.83 12.14
CA LEU A 41 -10.03 11.49 12.70
C LEU A 41 -11.11 10.65 12.03
N ILE A 42 -10.69 9.70 11.21
CA ILE A 42 -11.55 8.69 10.57
C ILE A 42 -11.88 7.59 11.59
N PRO A 43 -13.01 6.85 11.48
CA PRO A 43 -13.33 5.74 12.37
C PRO A 43 -12.15 4.78 12.56
N ARG A 44 -11.84 4.50 13.84
CA ARG A 44 -10.73 3.64 14.26
C ARG A 44 -11.29 2.32 14.77
N LEU A 45 -10.92 1.22 14.14
CA LEU A 45 -11.46 -0.11 14.45
C LEU A 45 -10.33 -1.11 14.61
N THR A 46 -10.54 -2.14 15.43
CA THR A 46 -9.73 -3.37 15.35
C THR A 46 -10.03 -4.10 14.05
N THR A 47 -9.21 -5.09 13.70
CA THR A 47 -9.45 -5.95 12.53
C THR A 47 -10.78 -6.69 12.68
N GLU A 48 -11.09 -7.19 13.88
CA GLU A 48 -12.38 -7.82 14.18
C GLU A 48 -13.53 -6.83 14.04
N GLY A 49 -13.43 -5.63 14.62
CA GLY A 49 -14.47 -4.60 14.52
C GLY A 49 -14.69 -4.08 13.10
N ARG A 50 -13.64 -4.10 12.26
CA ARG A 50 -13.77 -3.82 10.82
C ARG A 50 -14.55 -4.93 10.10
N GLU A 51 -14.31 -6.19 10.44
CA GLU A 51 -15.02 -7.34 9.86
C GLU A 51 -16.49 -7.43 10.30
N THR A 52 -16.89 -6.76 11.40
CA THR A 52 -18.31 -6.63 11.75
C THR A 52 -19.03 -5.57 10.92
N LEU A 53 -18.34 -4.52 10.44
CA LEU A 53 -18.94 -3.56 9.49
C LEU A 53 -19.25 -4.22 8.15
N GLN A 54 -18.29 -4.98 7.64
CA GLN A 54 -18.42 -5.72 6.40
C GLN A 54 -17.39 -6.85 6.39
N LYS A 55 -17.87 -8.08 6.26
CA LYS A 55 -17.03 -9.27 6.23
C LYS A 55 -16.36 -9.44 4.86
N SER A 56 -15.04 -9.63 4.86
CA SER A 56 -14.27 -9.94 3.66
C SER A 56 -14.77 -11.25 3.00
N GLY A 57 -14.84 -11.28 1.67
CA GLY A 57 -15.48 -12.30 0.85
C GLY A 57 -16.97 -12.06 0.54
N THR A 58 -17.58 -10.98 1.07
CA THR A 58 -18.99 -10.64 0.81
C THR A 58 -19.09 -9.49 -0.17
N ASN A 59 -19.61 -9.70 -1.39
CA ASN A 59 -19.78 -8.63 -2.38
C ASN A 59 -20.71 -7.51 -1.87
N ASN A 60 -20.21 -6.27 -1.86
CA ASN A 60 -20.96 -5.06 -1.54
C ASN A 60 -20.30 -3.83 -2.19
N ILE A 61 -20.68 -3.54 -3.44
CA ILE A 61 -20.11 -2.42 -4.20
C ILE A 61 -20.60 -1.04 -3.75
N VAL A 62 -21.72 -0.97 -3.01
CA VAL A 62 -22.36 0.29 -2.61
C VAL A 62 -21.47 1.08 -1.63
N ILE A 63 -20.63 0.38 -0.87
CA ILE A 63 -19.72 0.97 0.11
C ILE A 63 -18.27 1.02 -0.40
N ASN A 64 -18.02 0.81 -1.70
CA ASN A 64 -16.68 0.96 -2.26
C ASN A 64 -16.09 2.33 -1.92
N GLY A 65 -14.86 2.34 -1.41
CA GLY A 65 -14.20 3.55 -0.93
C GLY A 65 -14.53 3.93 0.52
N MET A 66 -15.36 3.17 1.24
CA MET A 66 -15.52 3.32 2.70
C MET A 66 -14.15 3.23 3.36
N LEU A 67 -13.74 4.29 4.08
CA LEU A 67 -12.42 4.43 4.68
C LEU A 67 -12.47 4.27 6.20
N ILE A 68 -11.57 3.46 6.75
CA ILE A 68 -11.34 3.30 8.19
C ILE A 68 -9.84 3.32 8.49
N PHE A 69 -9.48 3.50 9.76
CA PHE A 69 -8.13 3.24 10.26
C PHE A 69 -8.13 1.98 11.13
N ASN A 70 -7.40 0.95 10.73
CA ASN A 70 -7.26 -0.29 11.50
C ASN A 70 -6.17 -0.11 12.57
N ILE A 71 -6.54 -0.19 13.84
CA ILE A 71 -5.63 0.05 14.97
C ILE A 71 -4.74 -1.14 15.30
N ASP A 72 -5.09 -2.35 14.86
CA ASP A 72 -4.24 -3.52 15.09
C ASP A 72 -3.07 -3.54 14.10
N THR A 73 -3.34 -3.18 12.84
CA THR A 73 -2.33 -3.15 11.77
C THR A 73 -1.70 -1.78 11.56
N GLN A 74 -2.25 -0.73 12.19
CA GLN A 74 -1.81 0.65 12.08
C GLN A 74 -1.84 1.19 10.63
N LYS A 75 -2.89 0.82 9.89
CA LYS A 75 -3.05 1.17 8.47
C LYS A 75 -4.43 1.75 8.19
N PHE A 76 -4.49 2.64 7.20
CA PHE A 76 -5.76 2.96 6.56
C PHE A 76 -6.24 1.77 5.72
N ASN A 77 -7.52 1.44 5.82
CA ASN A 77 -8.16 0.44 4.97
C ASN A 77 -9.36 1.07 4.26
N TYR A 78 -9.55 0.71 2.99
CA TYR A 78 -10.77 1.02 2.27
C TYR A 78 -11.47 -0.24 1.76
N TRP A 79 -12.79 -0.20 1.63
CA TRP A 79 -13.54 -1.32 1.06
C TRP A 79 -13.48 -1.34 -0.46
N SER A 80 -13.22 -2.51 -1.05
CA SER A 80 -13.17 -2.75 -2.50
C SER A 80 -13.89 -4.03 -2.87
N ILE A 81 -15.08 -3.88 -3.47
CA ILE A 81 -15.95 -4.92 -4.02
C ILE A 81 -16.40 -5.93 -2.96
N ASP A 82 -15.50 -6.79 -2.51
CA ASP A 82 -15.74 -7.90 -1.59
C ASP A 82 -14.69 -8.00 -0.47
N HIS A 83 -13.69 -7.12 -0.40
CA HIS A 83 -12.68 -7.16 0.65
C HIS A 83 -12.16 -5.78 1.04
N TRP A 84 -11.52 -5.72 2.20
CA TRP A 84 -10.78 -4.54 2.65
C TRP A 84 -9.38 -4.51 2.06
N VAL A 85 -8.96 -3.34 1.58
CA VAL A 85 -7.65 -3.07 0.97
C VAL A 85 -6.90 -2.05 1.82
N ASP A 86 -5.61 -2.28 2.05
CA ASP A 86 -4.74 -1.28 2.67
C ASP A 86 -4.54 -0.08 1.74
N LEU A 87 -4.76 1.14 2.25
CA LEU A 87 -4.55 2.39 1.50
C LEU A 87 -3.06 2.81 1.47
N SER A 88 -2.15 2.00 2.02
CA SER A 88 -0.71 2.28 1.95
C SER A 88 -0.17 2.03 0.54
N SER A 89 0.45 3.08 -0.01
CA SER A 89 1.19 3.16 -1.28
C SER A 89 1.82 1.83 -1.72
N GLY A 90 1.77 1.55 -3.03
CA GLY A 90 2.57 0.53 -3.69
C GLY A 90 4.08 0.71 -3.48
N GLY A 91 4.54 0.34 -2.30
CA GLY A 91 5.92 0.43 -1.82
C GLY A 91 6.21 -0.72 -0.85
N SER A 92 5.61 -1.87 -1.11
CA SER A 92 6.07 -3.22 -0.69
C SER A 92 5.26 -4.28 -1.46
N GLY A 93 4.91 -4.04 -2.72
CA GLY A 93 5.12 -5.14 -3.66
C GLY A 93 6.63 -5.38 -3.57
N SER A 94 7.04 -6.53 -3.04
CA SER A 94 8.44 -6.98 -2.94
C SER A 94 9.32 -6.16 -3.87
N LEU A 95 10.36 -5.44 -3.37
CA LEU A 95 11.32 -4.72 -4.22
C LEU A 95 11.49 -5.53 -5.51
N GLY A 96 11.37 -4.93 -6.69
CA GLY A 96 11.58 -5.68 -7.93
C GLY A 96 12.84 -6.56 -7.82
N PRO A 97 12.93 -7.65 -8.59
CA PRO A 97 13.97 -8.66 -8.43
C PRO A 97 15.33 -8.04 -8.13
N GLU A 98 15.95 -8.44 -7.03
CA GLU A 98 17.25 -7.93 -6.60
C GLU A 98 18.37 -8.72 -7.30
N ILE A 99 19.48 -8.05 -7.64
CA ILE A 99 20.69 -8.73 -8.09
C ILE A 99 21.64 -8.86 -6.89
N ILE A 100 21.86 -10.08 -6.44
CA ILE A 100 22.75 -10.42 -5.34
C ILE A 100 24.10 -10.87 -5.91
N VAL A 101 25.20 -10.23 -5.51
CA VAL A 101 26.56 -10.63 -5.93
C VAL A 101 27.35 -11.06 -4.71
N LYS A 102 27.79 -12.33 -4.68
CA LYS A 102 28.63 -12.89 -3.61
C LYS A 102 29.64 -13.89 -4.18
N GLU A 103 30.58 -14.32 -3.35
CA GLU A 103 31.55 -15.36 -3.70
C GLU A 103 30.96 -16.77 -3.51
N GLY A 104 31.09 -17.63 -4.52
CA GLY A 104 30.67 -19.03 -4.47
C GLY A 104 29.22 -19.27 -4.91
N ILE A 105 28.78 -20.53 -4.83
CA ILE A 105 27.41 -20.90 -5.16
C ILE A 105 26.42 -20.31 -4.14
N PRO A 106 25.20 -19.92 -4.55
CA PRO A 106 24.24 -19.35 -3.63
C PRO A 106 23.79 -20.38 -2.58
N THR A 107 24.02 -20.08 -1.30
CA THR A 107 23.53 -20.86 -0.18
C THR A 107 22.17 -20.33 0.29
N GLN A 108 21.22 -21.21 0.62
CA GLN A 108 19.97 -20.79 1.29
C GLN A 108 20.33 -20.20 2.67
N PRO A 109 19.70 -19.11 3.19
CA PRO A 109 18.40 -18.54 2.87
C PRO A 109 18.46 -17.08 2.33
N ILE A 110 19.33 -16.78 1.36
CA ILE A 110 19.43 -15.42 0.80
C ILE A 110 18.38 -15.14 -0.29
N GLY A 111 17.96 -13.87 -0.41
CA GLY A 111 17.05 -13.38 -1.44
C GLY A 111 15.60 -13.86 -1.32
N LYS A 112 14.76 -13.49 -2.29
CA LYS A 112 13.37 -13.92 -2.47
C LYS A 112 13.13 -14.40 -3.90
N ASN A 113 11.99 -15.05 -4.15
CA ASN A 113 11.65 -15.48 -5.49
C ASN A 113 11.63 -14.31 -6.48
N GLY A 114 12.25 -14.53 -7.64
CA GLY A 114 12.48 -13.52 -8.67
C GLY A 114 13.89 -12.92 -8.66
N ASP A 115 14.63 -13.00 -7.55
CA ASP A 115 15.98 -12.44 -7.47
C ASP A 115 16.97 -13.17 -8.38
N LEU A 116 17.98 -12.43 -8.86
CA LEU A 116 19.15 -12.94 -9.57
C LEU A 116 20.31 -13.04 -8.58
N TYR A 117 21.12 -14.09 -8.68
CA TYR A 117 22.38 -14.22 -7.96
C TYR A 117 23.52 -14.38 -8.95
N ILE A 118 24.66 -13.73 -8.71
CA ILE A 118 25.89 -13.87 -9.47
C ILE A 118 26.99 -14.38 -8.55
N ASP A 119 27.54 -15.55 -8.88
CA ASP A 119 28.77 -16.07 -8.28
C ASP A 119 29.96 -15.32 -8.90
N SER A 120 30.57 -14.43 -8.11
CA SER A 120 31.71 -13.61 -8.53
C SER A 120 32.98 -14.43 -8.84
N ILE A 121 33.11 -15.65 -8.32
CA ILE A 121 34.26 -16.54 -8.57
C ILE A 121 34.15 -17.12 -9.98
N THR A 122 33.03 -17.77 -10.28
CA THR A 122 32.86 -18.52 -11.53
C THR A 122 32.27 -17.68 -12.65
N GLY A 123 31.55 -16.61 -12.33
CA GLY A 123 30.71 -15.87 -13.28
C GLY A 123 29.35 -16.51 -13.53
N ASN A 124 29.01 -17.58 -12.81
CA ASN A 124 27.69 -18.22 -12.93
C ASN A 124 26.59 -17.31 -12.40
N TYR A 125 25.42 -17.32 -13.04
CA TYR A 125 24.23 -16.63 -12.54
C TYR A 125 23.04 -17.58 -12.36
N TYR A 126 22.20 -17.24 -11.38
CA TYR A 126 21.12 -18.08 -10.89
C TYR A 126 19.85 -17.26 -10.69
N LEU A 127 18.68 -17.83 -11.01
CA LEU A 127 17.37 -17.23 -10.74
C LEU A 127 16.70 -17.95 -9.55
N LYS A 128 16.15 -17.19 -8.60
CA LYS A 128 15.43 -17.78 -7.46
C LYS A 128 13.98 -18.10 -7.84
N ILE A 129 13.62 -19.38 -7.86
CA ILE A 129 12.25 -19.86 -8.11
C ILE A 129 11.87 -20.88 -7.04
N GLY A 130 10.73 -20.68 -6.37
CA GLY A 130 10.24 -21.60 -5.33
C GLY A 130 11.24 -21.81 -4.18
N ASP A 131 11.88 -20.73 -3.75
CA ASP A 131 12.93 -20.65 -2.73
C ASP A 131 14.22 -21.44 -3.03
N LYS A 132 14.39 -21.85 -4.29
CA LYS A 132 15.59 -22.52 -4.79
C LYS A 132 16.31 -21.64 -5.80
N TRP A 133 17.63 -21.64 -5.72
CA TRP A 133 18.48 -21.04 -6.73
C TRP A 133 18.66 -22.00 -7.89
N ILE A 134 18.16 -21.63 -9.07
CA ILE A 134 18.27 -22.39 -10.30
C ILE A 134 19.40 -21.79 -11.13
N TYR A 135 20.35 -22.61 -11.57
CA TYR A 135 21.43 -22.17 -12.44
C TYR A 135 20.91 -21.82 -13.84
N GLU A 136 21.27 -20.64 -14.34
CA GLU A 136 20.80 -20.14 -15.64
C GLU A 136 21.92 -19.99 -16.68
N GLY A 137 23.17 -19.76 -16.24
CA GLY A 137 24.29 -19.64 -17.18
C GLY A 137 25.57 -19.03 -16.57
N ASN A 138 26.50 -18.65 -17.43
CA ASN A 138 27.78 -18.02 -17.06
C ASN A 138 28.03 -16.75 -17.86
N LEU A 139 28.49 -15.69 -17.19
CA LEU A 139 28.76 -14.35 -17.76
C LEU A 139 30.20 -14.19 -18.28
N LYS A 140 31.11 -15.09 -17.93
CA LYS A 140 32.46 -15.21 -18.50
C LYS A 140 32.34 -16.14 -19.71
N GLY A 141 32.09 -15.58 -20.89
CA GLY A 141 32.12 -16.36 -22.13
C GLY A 141 33.46 -17.10 -22.34
N PRO A 142 33.57 -17.97 -23.36
CA PRO A 142 34.85 -18.61 -23.68
C PRO A 142 35.95 -17.58 -23.87
N GLN A 143 37.16 -17.89 -23.40
CA GLN A 143 38.33 -17.04 -23.60
C GLN A 143 38.53 -16.78 -25.10
N GLY A 144 38.70 -15.51 -25.48
CA GLY A 144 38.99 -15.15 -26.87
C GLY A 144 40.29 -15.79 -27.35
N ILE A 145 40.41 -15.97 -28.67
CA ILE A 145 41.65 -16.46 -29.29
C ILE A 145 42.77 -15.47 -28.92
N PRO A 146 43.95 -15.92 -28.47
CA PRO A 146 45.08 -15.04 -28.24
C PRO A 146 45.35 -14.18 -29.46
N GLY A 147 45.51 -12.86 -29.26
CA GLY A 147 45.90 -11.97 -30.35
C GLY A 147 47.28 -12.36 -30.88
N THR A 148 47.41 -12.44 -32.21
CA THR A 148 48.69 -12.63 -32.89
C THR A 148 49.49 -11.35 -32.95
#